data_AF-A0A222VII6-F1
#
_entry.id   AF-A0A222VII6-F1
#
_cell.length_a   1.000
_cell.length_b   1.000
_cell.length_c   1.000
_cell.angle_alpha   90.00
_cell.angle_beta   90.00
_cell.angle_gamma   90.00
#
_symmetry.space_group_name_H-M   'P 1'
#
loop_
_entity.id
_entity.type
_entity.pdbx_description
1 polymer ?
#
loop_
_entity_poly.entity_id
_entity_poly.type
_entity_poly.pdbx_seq_one_letter_code
_entity_poly.pdbx_strand_id
1 'polypeptide(L)'
;MPRVRELSPYVELQRDQWRELRRSTPLPLTASELMKLRGLGEQIDLNEVAEVYLPLSRLINLQVAARQRLYEATTTFLGEDAHGTKVPFIIGVAGSVAVGKSTTARILRTLLARWPDHPSVDLVTTDGFLYPRTELMRRGIMHRKGFPESYDRRALLRFVTDVKSGADEVRAPVYSHLAYDILPGEEQVVHKPDILILEGLNVLQPGPSLTVSDLFDFSIYVDAHTADIERWYIDRFLELRHTAFSDPNSHFHHFASLPDDEARIEARHLWKTINGPNLMANIRPTRPRATLVLRKDADHSINRVRLRKL
;
A
#
# COMPACT_ATOMS: atom_id res chain seq x y z
N MET A 1 13.32 -30.62 -7.81
CA MET A 1 14.77 -30.46 -7.53
C MET A 1 14.96 -29.75 -6.20
N PRO A 2 15.84 -30.23 -5.32
CA PRO A 2 16.14 -29.53 -4.07
C PRO A 2 16.76 -28.17 -4.42
N ARG A 3 16.14 -27.08 -3.95
CA ARG A 3 16.66 -25.72 -4.19
C ARG A 3 18.03 -25.60 -3.52
N VAL A 4 19.07 -25.30 -4.30
CA VAL A 4 20.35 -24.84 -3.77
C VAL A 4 20.04 -23.68 -2.82
N ARG A 5 20.39 -23.82 -1.54
CA ARG A 5 20.20 -22.75 -0.55
C ARG A 5 21.18 -21.63 -0.88
N GLU A 6 20.77 -20.70 -1.73
CA GLU A 6 21.50 -19.44 -1.90
C GLU A 6 21.61 -18.73 -0.54
N LEU A 7 22.83 -18.30 -0.23
CA LEU A 7 23.17 -17.49 0.94
C LEU A 7 22.69 -16.05 0.72
N SER A 8 21.37 -15.90 0.72
CA SER A 8 20.66 -14.62 0.63
C SER A 8 19.62 -14.56 1.73
N PRO A 9 19.36 -13.38 2.34
CA PRO A 9 18.21 -13.19 3.22
C PRO A 9 16.88 -13.32 2.47
N TYR A 10 16.91 -13.35 1.14
CA TYR A 10 15.73 -13.47 0.28
C TYR A 10 15.61 -14.85 -0.37
N VAL A 11 14.37 -15.21 -0.70
CA VAL A 11 13.99 -16.23 -1.67
C VAL A 11 13.34 -15.51 -2.84
N GLU A 12 13.90 -15.69 -4.03
CA GLU A 12 13.29 -15.22 -5.27
C GLU A 12 12.51 -16.35 -5.93
N LEU A 13 11.29 -16.02 -6.37
CA LEU A 13 10.35 -16.96 -6.95
C LEU A 13 9.81 -16.36 -8.25
N GLN A 14 9.92 -17.13 -9.32
CA GLN A 14 9.19 -16.84 -10.55
C GLN A 14 7.70 -17.13 -10.35
N ARG A 15 6.84 -16.56 -11.19
CA ARG A 15 5.37 -16.68 -11.08
C ARG A 15 4.87 -18.12 -11.05
N ASP A 16 5.45 -18.98 -11.87
CA ASP A 16 5.15 -20.42 -11.95
C ASP A 16 5.44 -21.14 -10.62
N GLN A 17 6.55 -20.80 -9.96
CA GLN A 17 6.91 -21.33 -8.64
C GLN A 17 6.04 -20.74 -7.53
N TRP A 18 5.65 -19.48 -7.65
CA TRP A 18 4.83 -18.77 -6.66
C TRP A 18 3.39 -19.30 -6.64
N ARG A 19 2.77 -19.50 -7.82
CA ARG A 19 1.38 -19.96 -7.91
C ARG A 19 1.15 -21.34 -7.32
N GLU A 20 2.16 -22.22 -7.34
CA GLU A 20 2.09 -23.55 -6.72
C GLU A 20 1.88 -23.45 -5.19
N LEU A 21 2.31 -22.35 -4.57
CA LEU A 21 2.16 -22.11 -3.13
C LEU A 21 0.71 -21.81 -2.71
N ARG A 22 -0.21 -21.60 -3.66
CA ARG A 22 -1.66 -21.50 -3.36
C ARG A 22 -2.20 -22.79 -2.73
N ARG A 23 -1.60 -23.94 -3.05
CA ARG A 23 -2.10 -25.28 -2.69
C ARG A 23 -3.60 -25.42 -2.98
N SER A 24 -4.41 -25.74 -1.97
CA SER A 24 -5.85 -25.94 -2.05
C SER A 24 -6.66 -24.72 -1.58
N THR A 25 -6.04 -23.54 -1.47
CA THR A 25 -6.78 -22.32 -1.08
C THR A 25 -7.80 -21.98 -2.17
N PRO A 26 -9.11 -21.97 -1.84
CA PRO A 26 -10.14 -21.65 -2.82
C PRO A 26 -10.01 -20.20 -3.25
N LEU A 27 -10.31 -19.89 -4.52
CA LEU A 27 -10.45 -18.52 -4.99
C LEU A 27 -11.82 -18.00 -4.54
N PRO A 28 -11.90 -17.09 -3.57
CA PRO A 28 -13.19 -16.71 -3.06
C PRO A 28 -13.82 -15.58 -3.90
N LEU A 29 -13.07 -14.98 -4.84
CA LEU A 29 -13.34 -13.69 -5.47
C LEU A 29 -13.96 -13.87 -6.86
N THR A 30 -15.08 -13.20 -7.10
CA THR A 30 -15.78 -13.23 -8.40
C THR A 30 -15.21 -12.18 -9.36
N ALA A 31 -15.44 -12.35 -10.67
CA ALA A 31 -15.03 -11.38 -11.67
C ALA A 31 -15.64 -9.99 -11.44
N SER A 32 -16.92 -9.95 -11.03
CA SER A 32 -17.64 -8.69 -10.75
C SER A 32 -17.06 -7.94 -9.56
N GLU A 33 -16.70 -8.65 -8.49
CA GLU A 33 -16.02 -8.06 -7.34
C GLU A 33 -14.65 -7.52 -7.73
N LEU A 34 -13.88 -8.27 -8.53
CA LEU A 34 -12.56 -7.84 -8.97
C LEU A 34 -12.64 -6.53 -9.77
N MET A 35 -13.63 -6.36 -10.64
CA MET A 35 -13.81 -5.11 -11.40
C MET A 35 -13.97 -3.88 -10.49
N LYS A 36 -14.63 -4.02 -9.33
CA LYS A 36 -14.80 -2.93 -8.35
C LYS A 36 -13.51 -2.62 -7.58
N LEU A 37 -12.58 -3.57 -7.50
CA LEU A 37 -11.31 -3.40 -6.78
C LEU A 37 -10.21 -2.81 -7.68
N ARG A 38 -10.31 -2.95 -9.00
CA ARG A 38 -9.32 -2.43 -9.96
C ARG A 38 -9.21 -0.91 -9.89
N GLY A 39 -7.96 -0.42 -9.89
CA GLY A 39 -7.66 0.99 -10.11
C GLY A 39 -7.75 1.36 -11.58
N LEU A 40 -7.87 2.67 -11.84
CA LEU A 40 -7.83 3.23 -13.19
C LEU A 40 -6.53 2.82 -13.91
N GLY A 41 -6.65 2.30 -15.14
CA GLY A 41 -5.53 1.80 -15.94
C GLY A 41 -4.97 0.43 -15.56
N GLU A 42 -5.48 -0.26 -14.53
CA GLU A 42 -4.94 -1.57 -14.12
C GLU A 42 -5.62 -2.77 -14.78
N GLN A 43 -4.81 -3.70 -15.30
CA GLN A 43 -5.26 -4.91 -16.02
C GLN A 43 -5.21 -6.20 -15.19
N ILE A 44 -5.60 -6.16 -13.91
CA ILE A 44 -5.53 -7.34 -13.04
C ILE A 44 -6.71 -8.28 -13.30
N ASP A 45 -6.48 -9.47 -13.82
CA ASP A 45 -7.52 -10.50 -14.04
C ASP A 45 -7.66 -11.51 -12.89
N LEU A 46 -8.65 -12.41 -12.98
CA LEU A 46 -8.84 -13.45 -11.97
C LEU A 46 -7.67 -14.44 -11.91
N ASN A 47 -6.92 -14.62 -13.01
CA ASN A 47 -5.76 -15.48 -13.01
C ASN A 47 -4.64 -14.87 -12.17
N GLU A 48 -4.40 -13.56 -12.30
CA GLU A 48 -3.43 -12.86 -11.47
C GLU A 48 -3.83 -12.88 -9.98
N VAL A 49 -5.12 -12.73 -9.66
CA VAL A 49 -5.60 -12.94 -8.28
C VAL A 49 -5.29 -14.35 -7.78
N ALA A 50 -5.62 -15.37 -8.59
CA ALA A 50 -5.44 -16.77 -8.21
C ALA A 50 -3.97 -17.21 -8.10
N GLU A 51 -3.12 -16.69 -8.97
CA GLU A 51 -1.71 -17.09 -9.09
C GLU A 51 -0.79 -16.26 -8.19
N VAL A 52 -1.13 -15.01 -7.89
CA VAL A 52 -0.25 -14.09 -7.15
C VAL A 52 -0.82 -13.76 -5.78
N TYR A 53 -2.06 -13.28 -5.73
CA TYR A 53 -2.64 -12.73 -4.50
C TYR A 53 -3.16 -13.81 -3.54
N LEU A 54 -3.62 -14.98 -4.03
CA LEU A 54 -4.01 -16.10 -3.16
C LEU A 54 -2.84 -16.73 -2.38
N PRO A 55 -1.69 -17.08 -3.01
CA PRO A 55 -0.54 -17.53 -2.23
C PRO A 55 -0.08 -16.47 -1.23
N LEU A 56 -0.16 -15.18 -1.59
CA LEU A 56 0.19 -14.08 -0.71
C LEU A 56 -0.74 -13.99 0.51
N SER A 57 -2.06 -14.02 0.31
CA SER A 57 -3.03 -13.98 1.42
C SER A 57 -2.87 -15.19 2.34
N ARG A 58 -2.60 -16.38 1.77
CA ARG A 58 -2.28 -17.59 2.53
C ARG A 58 -1.00 -17.44 3.36
N LEU A 59 0.07 -16.87 2.78
CA LEU A 59 1.31 -16.60 3.51
C LEU A 59 1.06 -15.64 4.69
N ILE A 60 0.33 -14.56 4.45
CA ILE A 60 -0.03 -13.58 5.48
C ILE A 60 -0.86 -14.25 6.57
N ASN A 61 -1.87 -15.07 6.23
CA ASN A 61 -2.68 -15.83 7.19
C ASN A 61 -1.81 -16.68 8.14
N LEU A 62 -0.80 -17.38 7.60
CA LEU A 62 0.12 -18.17 8.42
C LEU A 62 0.97 -17.28 9.36
N GLN A 63 1.36 -16.09 8.91
CA GLN A 63 2.13 -15.16 9.73
C GLN A 63 1.28 -14.46 10.80
N VAL A 64 0.00 -14.18 10.53
CA VAL A 64 -0.96 -13.66 11.52
C VAL A 64 -1.08 -14.65 12.68
N ALA A 65 -1.33 -15.94 12.39
CA ALA A 65 -1.43 -16.98 13.41
C ALA A 65 -0.11 -17.20 14.18
N ALA A 66 1.04 -17.02 13.53
CA ALA A 66 2.33 -17.09 14.21
C ALA A 66 2.57 -15.88 15.14
N ARG A 67 2.17 -14.68 14.70
CA ARG A 67 2.32 -13.44 15.47
C ARG A 67 1.42 -13.40 16.70
N GLN A 68 0.19 -13.90 16.58
CA GLN A 68 -0.73 -14.02 17.72
C GLN A 68 -0.14 -14.90 18.83
N ARG A 69 0.43 -16.07 18.49
CA ARG A 69 1.12 -16.93 19.46
C ARG A 69 2.33 -16.26 20.12
N LEU A 70 3.08 -15.44 19.38
CA LEU A 70 4.19 -14.68 19.95
C LEU A 70 3.69 -13.63 20.96
N TYR A 71 2.57 -12.97 20.64
CA TYR A 71 1.94 -12.02 21.55
C TYR A 71 1.45 -12.71 22.83
N GLU A 72 0.71 -13.81 22.71
CA GLU A 72 0.25 -14.63 23.85
C GLU A 72 1.40 -15.04 24.78
N ALA A 73 2.53 -15.48 24.22
CA ALA A 73 3.72 -15.84 24.99
C ALA A 73 4.31 -14.63 25.74
N THR A 74 4.30 -13.45 25.12
CA THR A 74 4.79 -12.20 25.75
C THR A 74 3.88 -11.76 26.88
N THR A 75 2.56 -11.75 26.65
CA THR A 75 1.55 -11.36 27.66
C THR A 75 1.58 -12.32 28.85
N THR A 76 1.74 -13.63 28.60
CA THR A 76 1.93 -14.64 29.66
C THR A 76 3.18 -14.36 30.49
N PHE A 77 4.29 -14.02 29.85
CA PHE A 77 5.54 -13.67 30.55
C PHE A 77 5.38 -12.41 31.41
N LEU A 78 4.60 -11.42 30.95
CA LEU A 78 4.33 -10.18 31.68
C LEU A 78 3.31 -10.33 32.82
N GLY A 79 2.63 -11.48 32.92
CA GLY A 79 1.57 -11.71 33.92
C GLY A 79 0.31 -10.88 33.68
N GLU A 80 0.11 -10.41 32.45
CA GLU A 80 -1.08 -9.69 32.03
C GLU A 80 -2.21 -10.68 31.68
N ASP A 81 -3.46 -10.32 31.96
CA ASP A 81 -4.62 -11.11 31.52
C ASP A 81 -4.75 -10.98 30.00
N ALA A 82 -4.17 -11.94 29.28
CA ALA A 82 -4.21 -12.04 27.81
C ALA A 82 -5.60 -12.38 27.25
N HIS A 83 -6.60 -12.55 28.11
CA HIS A 83 -7.94 -12.98 27.71
C HIS A 83 -8.66 -11.88 26.94
N GLY A 84 -8.53 -11.92 25.61
CA GLY A 84 -9.40 -11.21 24.66
C GLY A 84 -8.78 -10.01 23.95
N THR A 85 -7.60 -9.52 24.36
CA THR A 85 -6.95 -8.40 23.66
C THR A 85 -6.12 -8.90 22.49
N LYS A 86 -6.75 -9.06 21.32
CA LYS A 86 -6.02 -9.29 20.07
C LYS A 86 -5.30 -8.00 19.66
N VAL A 87 -3.98 -8.05 19.54
CA VAL A 87 -3.20 -6.97 18.91
C VAL A 87 -3.37 -7.04 17.39
N PRO A 88 -3.77 -5.95 16.72
CA PRO A 88 -3.91 -5.92 15.28
C PRO A 88 -2.61 -6.25 14.55
N PHE A 89 -2.70 -7.09 13.51
CA PHE A 89 -1.58 -7.37 12.61
C PHE A 89 -1.48 -6.26 11.55
N ILE A 90 -0.36 -5.55 11.49
CA ILE A 90 -0.19 -4.38 10.63
C ILE A 90 0.63 -4.72 9.39
N ILE A 91 0.04 -4.43 8.22
CA ILE A 91 0.64 -4.66 6.90
C ILE A 91 0.92 -3.32 6.23
N GLY A 92 2.19 -3.02 5.97
CA GLY A 92 2.58 -1.86 5.15
C GLY A 92 2.59 -2.19 3.66
N VAL A 93 1.95 -1.37 2.81
CA VAL A 93 2.02 -1.49 1.34
C VAL A 93 2.66 -0.25 0.74
N ALA A 94 3.87 -0.42 0.19
CA ALA A 94 4.71 0.64 -0.35
C ALA A 94 4.97 0.48 -1.86
N GLY A 95 5.57 1.51 -2.46
CA GLY A 95 5.85 1.58 -3.89
C GLY A 95 5.57 2.97 -4.49
N SER A 96 5.95 3.16 -5.75
CA SER A 96 5.79 4.44 -6.44
C SER A 96 4.33 4.86 -6.62
N VAL A 97 4.07 6.15 -6.87
CA VAL A 97 2.82 6.59 -7.50
C VAL A 97 2.59 5.80 -8.80
N ALA A 98 1.33 5.48 -9.11
CA ALA A 98 0.88 4.75 -10.30
C ALA A 98 1.37 3.28 -10.44
N VAL A 99 2.13 2.74 -9.49
CA VAL A 99 2.60 1.34 -9.57
C VAL A 99 1.50 0.29 -9.27
N GLY A 100 0.38 0.71 -8.68
CA GLY A 100 -0.77 -0.14 -8.34
C GLY A 100 -0.83 -0.61 -6.87
N LYS A 101 -0.33 0.21 -5.94
CA LYS A 101 -0.41 -0.07 -4.49
C LYS A 101 -1.84 -0.17 -3.99
N SER A 102 -2.67 0.83 -4.29
CA SER A 102 -4.04 0.90 -3.75
C SER A 102 -4.89 -0.27 -4.23
N THR A 103 -4.68 -0.74 -5.46
CA THR A 103 -5.34 -1.94 -5.99
C THR A 103 -4.84 -3.20 -5.30
N THR A 104 -3.52 -3.34 -5.12
CA THR A 104 -2.92 -4.42 -4.31
C THR A 104 -3.51 -4.46 -2.90
N ALA A 105 -3.61 -3.31 -2.23
CA ALA A 105 -4.14 -3.19 -0.89
C ALA A 105 -5.64 -3.53 -0.81
N ARG A 106 -6.45 -3.07 -1.77
CA ARG A 106 -7.88 -3.43 -1.85
C ARG A 106 -8.11 -4.92 -2.10
N ILE A 107 -7.36 -5.53 -3.02
CA ILE A 107 -7.43 -6.98 -3.28
C ILE A 107 -7.05 -7.77 -2.02
N LEU A 108 -5.95 -7.39 -1.36
CA LEU A 108 -5.51 -8.05 -0.13
C LEU A 108 -6.53 -7.89 0.99
N ARG A 109 -7.11 -6.71 1.19
CA ARG A 109 -8.19 -6.48 2.16
C ARG A 109 -9.33 -7.47 1.92
N THR A 110 -9.83 -7.57 0.69
CA THR A 110 -10.94 -8.47 0.36
C THR A 110 -10.58 -9.94 0.54
N LEU A 111 -9.37 -10.36 0.17
CA LEU A 111 -8.96 -11.75 0.32
C LEU A 111 -8.72 -12.13 1.79
N LEU A 112 -8.14 -11.24 2.59
CA LEU A 112 -7.83 -11.48 4.00
C LEU A 112 -9.11 -11.53 4.84
N ALA A 113 -10.06 -10.61 4.62
CA ALA A 113 -11.34 -10.56 5.33
C ALA A 113 -12.24 -11.81 5.12
N ARG A 114 -11.85 -12.71 4.21
CA ARG A 114 -12.57 -13.95 3.92
C ARG A 114 -12.00 -15.17 4.63
N TRP A 115 -10.91 -15.01 5.37
CA TRP A 115 -10.43 -16.05 6.27
C TRP A 115 -11.23 -15.99 7.58
N PRO A 116 -11.68 -17.13 8.12
CA PRO A 116 -12.48 -17.16 9.35
C PRO A 116 -11.76 -16.58 10.58
N ASP A 117 -10.43 -16.64 10.61
CA ASP A 117 -9.62 -16.28 11.79
C ASP A 117 -9.45 -14.77 11.98
N HIS A 118 -9.66 -13.96 10.93
CA HIS A 118 -9.49 -12.49 10.94
C HIS A 118 -10.48 -11.77 9.98
N PRO A 119 -11.79 -11.82 10.27
CA PRO A 119 -12.80 -11.21 9.40
C PRO A 119 -12.72 -9.67 9.34
N SER A 120 -12.13 -9.01 10.36
CA SER A 120 -12.03 -7.55 10.40
C SER A 120 -10.71 -7.06 9.79
N VAL A 121 -10.77 -6.57 8.55
CA VAL A 121 -9.61 -6.01 7.83
C VAL A 121 -9.89 -4.60 7.35
N ASP A 122 -9.17 -3.65 7.94
CA ASP A 122 -9.24 -2.24 7.59
C ASP A 122 -8.10 -1.83 6.66
N LEU A 123 -8.39 -0.84 5.80
CA LEU A 123 -7.44 -0.22 4.89
C LEU A 123 -7.41 1.28 5.15
N VAL A 124 -6.23 1.80 5.47
CA VAL A 124 -5.97 3.23 5.64
C VAL A 124 -4.88 3.66 4.67
N THR A 125 -5.06 4.82 4.04
CA THR A 125 -4.03 5.40 3.17
C THR A 125 -3.26 6.48 3.92
N THR A 126 -1.96 6.58 3.69
CA THR A 126 -1.14 7.61 4.33
C THR A 126 -1.42 9.01 3.81
N ASP A 127 -2.13 9.15 2.69
CA ASP A 127 -2.45 10.44 2.09
C ASP A 127 -3.32 11.30 3.02
N GLY A 128 -4.11 10.66 3.90
CA GLY A 128 -4.81 11.32 5.02
C GLY A 128 -3.90 12.00 6.04
N PHE A 129 -2.61 11.68 6.03
CA PHE A 129 -1.61 12.27 6.93
C PHE A 129 -0.72 13.28 6.19
N LEU A 130 -1.06 13.69 4.97
CA LEU A 130 -0.47 14.87 4.36
C LEU A 130 -0.87 16.11 5.16
N TYR A 131 0.01 17.10 5.22
CA TYR A 131 -0.39 18.41 5.70
C TYR A 131 -1.47 19.00 4.77
N PRO A 132 -2.48 19.70 5.32
CA PRO A 132 -3.44 20.45 4.50
C PRO A 132 -2.74 21.44 3.58
N ARG A 133 -3.36 21.79 2.46
CA ARG A 133 -2.81 22.74 1.47
C ARG A 133 -2.38 24.05 2.09
N THR A 134 -3.17 24.59 3.02
CA THR A 134 -2.84 25.83 3.74
C THR A 134 -1.47 25.75 4.42
N GLU A 135 -1.16 24.63 5.07
CA GLU A 135 0.11 24.38 5.73
C GLU A 135 1.24 24.09 4.73
N LEU A 136 0.98 23.35 3.65
CA LEU A 136 1.95 23.12 2.58
C LEU A 136 2.36 24.43 1.89
N MET A 137 1.40 25.33 1.64
CA MET A 137 1.64 26.67 1.07
C MET A 137 2.42 27.54 2.04
N ARG A 138 2.03 27.59 3.33
CA ARG A 138 2.74 28.34 4.37
C ARG A 138 4.21 27.93 4.48
N ARG A 139 4.51 26.64 4.28
CA ARG A 139 5.88 26.09 4.28
C ARG A 139 6.60 26.20 2.94
N GLY A 140 5.94 26.63 1.86
CA GLY A 140 6.52 26.71 0.51
C GLY A 140 6.81 25.35 -0.13
N ILE A 141 6.19 24.26 0.33
CA ILE A 141 6.48 22.88 -0.10
C ILE A 141 5.32 22.23 -0.87
N MET A 142 4.42 23.02 -1.46
CA MET A 142 3.30 22.49 -2.25
C MET A 142 3.78 21.60 -3.43
N HIS A 143 4.90 21.96 -4.04
CA HIS A 143 5.56 21.20 -5.12
C HIS A 143 6.25 19.90 -4.63
N ARG A 144 6.30 19.68 -3.31
CA ARG A 144 6.89 18.48 -2.67
C ARG A 144 5.83 17.58 -2.04
N LYS A 145 4.57 17.68 -2.46
CA LYS A 145 3.50 16.80 -1.97
C LYS A 145 3.83 15.34 -2.31
N GLY A 146 3.79 14.47 -1.30
CA GLY A 146 4.23 13.07 -1.37
C GLY A 146 5.69 12.84 -0.94
N PHE A 147 6.50 13.88 -0.75
CA PHE A 147 7.82 13.77 -0.13
C PHE A 147 7.71 13.66 1.40
N PRO A 148 8.71 13.11 2.12
CA PRO A 148 8.64 12.87 3.57
C PRO A 148 8.18 14.07 4.41
N GLU A 149 8.61 15.29 4.08
CA GLU A 149 8.28 16.54 4.78
C GLU A 149 6.86 17.04 4.56
N SER A 150 6.15 16.51 3.56
CA SER A 150 4.76 16.87 3.28
C SER A 150 3.75 16.11 4.16
N TYR A 151 4.23 15.16 4.98
CA TYR A 151 3.41 14.36 5.89
C TYR A 151 3.57 14.79 7.35
N ASP A 152 2.47 14.76 8.10
CA ASP A 152 2.50 14.72 9.56
C ASP A 152 2.89 13.32 10.05
N ARG A 153 4.20 13.07 10.05
CA ARG A 153 4.78 11.79 10.48
C ARG A 153 4.50 11.47 11.96
N ARG A 154 4.26 12.50 12.79
CA ARG A 154 3.94 12.30 14.21
C ARG A 154 2.52 11.81 14.37
N ALA A 155 1.56 12.43 13.67
CA ALA A 155 0.18 11.97 13.65
C ALA A 155 0.07 10.55 13.08
N LEU A 156 0.80 10.25 12.00
CA LEU A 156 0.82 8.92 11.42
C LEU A 156 1.41 7.87 12.38
N LEU A 157 2.54 8.17 13.02
CA LEU A 157 3.13 7.26 14.02
C LEU A 157 2.18 7.03 15.19
N ARG A 158 1.56 8.09 15.71
CA ARG A 158 0.57 7.99 16.79
C ARG A 158 -0.60 7.10 16.40
N PHE A 159 -1.17 7.30 15.22
CA PHE A 159 -2.27 6.46 14.71
C PHE A 159 -1.90 4.97 14.72
N VAL A 160 -0.74 4.61 14.16
CA VAL A 160 -0.29 3.21 14.10
C VAL A 160 0.00 2.66 15.51
N THR A 161 0.60 3.48 16.39
CA THR A 161 0.85 3.11 17.79
C THR A 161 -0.44 2.84 18.55
N ASP A 162 -1.45 3.71 18.42
CA ASP A 162 -2.73 3.59 19.11
C ASP A 162 -3.45 2.30 18.66
N VAL A 163 -3.44 2.00 17.35
CA VAL A 163 -3.97 0.73 16.81
C VAL A 163 -3.20 -0.46 17.36
N LYS A 164 -1.86 -0.45 17.30
CA LYS A 164 -1.00 -1.54 17.78
C LYS A 164 -1.15 -1.77 19.30
N SER A 165 -1.50 -0.72 20.04
CA SER A 165 -1.72 -0.78 21.49
C SER A 165 -3.11 -1.32 21.86
N GLY A 166 -3.96 -1.63 20.87
CA GLY A 166 -5.27 -2.24 21.10
C GLY A 166 -6.35 -1.26 21.52
N ALA A 167 -6.20 0.04 21.21
CA ALA A 167 -7.25 1.03 21.42
C ALA A 167 -8.55 0.62 20.70
N ASP A 168 -9.70 0.83 21.36
CA ASP A 168 -11.00 0.39 20.83
C ASP A 168 -11.44 1.19 19.59
N GLU A 169 -11.04 2.47 19.53
CA GLU A 169 -11.32 3.36 18.41
C GLU A 169 -10.10 4.25 18.12
N VAL A 170 -9.69 4.31 16.86
CA VAL A 170 -8.64 5.23 16.38
C VAL A 170 -9.13 5.91 15.11
N ARG A 171 -8.84 7.21 14.96
CA ARG A 171 -9.30 8.04 13.84
C ARG A 171 -8.14 8.45 12.95
N ALA A 172 -8.34 8.36 11.64
CA ALA A 172 -7.42 8.86 10.63
C ALA A 172 -8.09 9.97 9.80
N PRO A 173 -7.40 11.07 9.47
CA PRO A 173 -7.98 12.10 8.60
C PRO A 173 -8.20 11.56 7.18
N VAL A 174 -9.20 12.10 6.49
CA VAL A 174 -9.52 11.69 5.11
C VAL A 174 -8.93 12.65 4.09
N TYR A 175 -8.23 12.09 3.09
CA TYR A 175 -7.72 12.82 1.94
C TYR A 175 -8.65 12.63 0.73
N SER A 176 -8.95 13.72 0.02
CA SER A 176 -9.70 13.69 -1.22
C SER A 176 -8.79 13.92 -2.42
N HIS A 177 -8.71 12.94 -3.32
CA HIS A 177 -8.03 13.11 -4.61
C HIS A 177 -8.75 14.09 -5.55
N LEU A 178 -10.07 14.27 -5.38
CA LEU A 178 -10.85 15.24 -6.16
C LEU A 178 -10.52 16.67 -5.73
N ALA A 179 -10.61 16.96 -4.43
CA ALA A 179 -10.26 18.27 -3.87
C ALA A 179 -8.75 18.51 -3.83
N TYR A 180 -7.96 17.43 -3.98
CA TYR A 180 -6.51 17.40 -3.82
C TYR A 180 -6.07 18.00 -2.47
N ASP A 181 -6.76 17.64 -1.39
CA ASP A 181 -6.51 18.16 -0.04
C ASP A 181 -7.11 17.24 1.05
N ILE A 182 -6.76 17.51 2.30
CA ILE A 182 -7.43 16.94 3.47
C ILE A 182 -8.85 17.50 3.56
N LEU A 183 -9.84 16.64 3.79
CA LEU A 183 -11.23 17.04 4.00
C LEU A 183 -11.42 17.47 5.47
N PRO A 184 -11.71 18.76 5.76
CA PRO A 184 -11.84 19.22 7.14
C PRO A 184 -13.00 18.53 7.87
N GLY A 185 -12.71 17.94 9.03
CA GLY A 185 -13.70 17.26 9.88
C GLY A 185 -14.09 15.84 9.44
N GLU A 186 -13.64 15.40 8.27
CA GLU A 186 -13.88 14.03 7.80
C GLU A 186 -12.78 13.09 8.31
N GLU A 187 -13.20 12.02 8.98
CA GLU A 187 -12.31 11.04 9.59
C GLU A 187 -12.76 9.63 9.24
N GLN A 188 -11.80 8.76 8.95
CA GLN A 188 -12.00 7.32 8.91
C GLN A 188 -11.82 6.77 10.34
N VAL A 189 -12.86 6.11 10.84
CA VAL A 189 -12.83 5.43 12.14
C VAL A 189 -12.39 3.98 11.96
N VAL A 190 -11.43 3.54 12.78
CA VAL A 190 -10.90 2.18 12.81
C VAL A 190 -11.21 1.56 14.17
N HIS A 191 -11.96 0.47 14.17
CA HIS A 191 -12.44 -0.21 15.38
C HIS A 191 -11.68 -1.53 15.58
N LYS A 192 -10.53 -1.45 16.25
CA LYS A 192 -9.71 -2.60 16.70
C LYS A 192 -9.71 -3.79 15.70
N PRO A 193 -9.23 -3.60 14.46
CA PRO A 193 -9.31 -4.63 13.44
C PRO A 193 -8.38 -5.81 13.75
N ASP A 194 -8.67 -7.00 13.20
CA ASP A 194 -7.72 -8.12 13.28
C ASP A 194 -6.46 -7.81 12.43
N ILE A 195 -6.65 -7.14 11.28
CA ILE A 195 -5.59 -6.72 10.37
C ILE A 195 -5.80 -5.25 9.95
N LEU A 196 -4.75 -4.44 10.08
CA LEU A 196 -4.70 -3.09 9.49
C LEU A 196 -3.75 -3.10 8.28
N ILE A 197 -4.26 -2.76 7.10
CA ILE A 197 -3.44 -2.48 5.92
C ILE A 197 -3.20 -0.96 5.84
N LEU A 198 -1.93 -0.55 5.89
CA LEU A 198 -1.52 0.84 5.73
C LEU A 198 -0.80 1.00 4.39
N GLU A 199 -1.42 1.72 3.46
CA GLU A 199 -0.91 1.92 2.10
C GLU A 199 -0.36 3.33 1.91
N GLY A 200 0.84 3.46 1.33
CA GLY A 200 1.43 4.78 1.15
C GLY A 200 2.80 4.82 0.49
N LEU A 201 3.24 6.02 0.13
CA LEU A 201 4.59 6.26 -0.43
C LEU A 201 5.69 6.12 0.62
N ASN A 202 5.40 6.51 1.87
CA ASN A 202 6.36 6.72 2.95
C ASN A 202 6.38 5.61 4.00
N VAL A 203 5.54 4.57 3.87
CA VAL A 203 5.32 3.59 4.95
C VAL A 203 6.57 2.79 5.35
N LEU A 204 7.58 2.68 4.49
CA LEU A 204 8.85 1.97 4.78
C LEU A 204 10.05 2.90 5.01
N GLN A 205 9.82 4.21 5.11
CA GLN A 205 10.90 5.18 5.28
C GLN A 205 11.58 5.03 6.65
N PRO A 206 12.92 4.99 6.70
CA PRO A 206 13.65 5.04 7.96
C PRO A 206 13.57 6.42 8.62
N GLY A 207 13.86 6.43 9.91
CA GLY A 207 14.05 7.65 10.69
C GLY A 207 15.14 7.43 11.73
N PRO A 208 15.67 8.52 12.33
CA PRO A 208 16.62 8.45 13.43
C PRO A 208 15.97 7.96 14.74
N SER A 209 14.63 7.94 14.79
CA SER A 209 13.80 7.45 15.89
C SER A 209 12.86 6.35 15.39
N LEU A 210 12.07 5.77 16.30
CA LEU A 210 10.98 4.87 15.96
C LEU A 210 10.11 5.44 14.83
N THR A 211 9.83 4.62 13.84
CA THR A 211 9.00 4.92 12.67
C THR A 211 7.82 3.96 12.57
N VAL A 212 6.86 4.27 11.70
CA VAL A 212 5.75 3.35 11.40
C VAL A 212 6.22 1.99 10.88
N SER A 213 7.33 1.98 10.14
CA SER A 213 7.87 0.73 9.57
C SER A 213 8.35 -0.26 10.62
N ASP A 214 8.74 0.24 11.80
CA ASP A 214 9.16 -0.58 12.94
C ASP A 214 7.97 -1.23 13.66
N LEU A 215 6.75 -0.76 13.40
CA LEU A 215 5.50 -1.28 13.97
C LEU A 215 4.79 -2.28 13.05
N PHE A 216 5.29 -2.51 11.84
CA PHE A 216 4.70 -3.46 10.90
C PHE A 216 5.07 -4.90 11.22
N ASP A 217 4.10 -5.81 11.10
CA ASP A 217 4.34 -7.25 11.18
C ASP A 217 4.69 -7.83 9.82
N PHE A 218 4.20 -7.20 8.74
CA PHE A 218 4.50 -7.56 7.36
C PHE A 218 4.58 -6.30 6.49
N SER A 219 5.42 -6.34 5.46
CA SER A 219 5.50 -5.24 4.50
C SER A 219 5.64 -5.73 3.06
N ILE A 220 4.93 -5.07 2.16
CA ILE A 220 4.90 -5.35 0.73
C ILE A 220 5.40 -4.13 0.00
N TYR A 221 6.35 -4.31 -0.91
CA TYR A 221 6.75 -3.28 -1.85
C TYR A 221 6.32 -3.69 -3.27
N VAL A 222 5.48 -2.88 -3.91
CA VAL A 222 5.10 -3.06 -5.31
C VAL A 222 6.14 -2.35 -6.18
N ASP A 223 6.90 -3.14 -6.94
CA ASP A 223 8.05 -2.70 -7.74
C ASP A 223 7.78 -2.86 -9.23
N ALA A 224 8.38 -1.98 -10.03
CA ALA A 224 8.38 -2.06 -11.48
C ALA A 224 9.58 -1.28 -12.04
N HIS A 225 9.84 -1.37 -13.35
CA HIS A 225 10.90 -0.55 -13.94
C HIS A 225 10.46 0.92 -13.94
N THR A 226 11.34 1.85 -13.61
CA THR A 226 11.00 3.28 -13.49
C THR A 226 10.36 3.83 -14.78
N ALA A 227 10.82 3.39 -15.94
CA ALA A 227 10.23 3.78 -17.24
C ALA A 227 8.80 3.25 -17.45
N ASP A 228 8.49 2.06 -16.92
CA ASP A 228 7.12 1.52 -16.99
C ASP A 228 6.20 2.30 -16.04
N ILE A 229 6.67 2.64 -14.85
CA ILE A 229 5.91 3.47 -13.90
C ILE A 229 5.64 4.87 -14.47
N GLU A 230 6.62 5.47 -15.15
CA GLU A 230 6.44 6.74 -15.86
C GLU A 230 5.34 6.63 -16.92
N ARG A 231 5.38 5.58 -17.74
CA ARG A 231 4.35 5.32 -18.75
C ARG A 231 2.97 5.20 -18.11
N TRP A 232 2.82 4.35 -17.09
CA TRP A 232 1.56 4.17 -16.38
C TRP A 232 1.05 5.43 -15.70
N TYR A 233 1.95 6.27 -15.17
CA TYR A 233 1.60 7.55 -14.61
C TYR A 233 1.01 8.49 -15.68
N ILE A 234 1.66 8.58 -16.84
CA ILE A 234 1.21 9.41 -17.96
C ILE A 234 -0.12 8.88 -18.49
N ASP A 235 -0.24 7.58 -18.75
CA ASP A 235 -1.48 6.99 -19.29
C ASP A 235 -2.65 7.20 -18.33
N ARG A 236 -2.43 7.00 -17.02
CA ARG A 236 -3.44 7.29 -15.99
C ARG A 236 -3.81 8.77 -15.92
N PHE A 237 -2.85 9.68 -16.11
CA PHE A 237 -3.13 11.12 -16.15
C PHE A 237 -4.06 11.48 -17.32
N LEU A 238 -3.83 10.89 -18.50
CA LEU A 238 -4.70 11.09 -19.67
C LEU A 238 -6.10 10.51 -19.44
N GLU A 239 -6.20 9.32 -18.84
CA GLU A 239 -7.50 8.73 -18.52
C GLU A 239 -8.28 9.56 -17.47
N LEU A 240 -7.58 10.15 -16.49
CA LEU A 240 -8.18 11.07 -15.52
C LEU A 240 -8.70 12.35 -16.16
N ARG A 241 -8.07 12.85 -17.23
CA ARG A 241 -8.56 14.02 -17.99
C ARG A 241 -9.97 13.81 -18.53
N HIS A 242 -10.26 12.61 -19.02
CA HIS A 242 -11.57 12.25 -19.56
C HIS A 242 -12.58 11.80 -18.48
N THR A 243 -12.16 11.67 -17.22
CA THR A 243 -13.01 11.19 -16.11
C THR A 243 -12.99 12.18 -14.94
N ALA A 244 -12.18 11.94 -13.90
CA ALA A 244 -12.21 12.70 -12.65
C ALA A 244 -11.82 14.18 -12.81
N PHE A 245 -11.03 14.55 -13.82
CA PHE A 245 -10.68 15.96 -14.05
C PHE A 245 -11.78 16.69 -14.82
N SER A 246 -12.68 15.99 -15.51
CA SER A 246 -13.80 16.61 -16.21
C SER A 246 -14.85 17.21 -15.25
N ASP A 247 -14.86 16.79 -13.98
CA ASP A 247 -15.66 17.39 -12.91
C ASP A 247 -15.16 18.83 -12.62
N PRO A 248 -16.04 19.86 -12.70
CA PRO A 248 -15.68 21.25 -12.38
C PRO A 248 -15.17 21.45 -10.95
N ASN A 249 -15.52 20.57 -10.00
CA ASN A 249 -15.05 20.62 -8.62
C ASN A 249 -13.67 19.98 -8.44
N SER A 250 -13.14 19.33 -9.48
CA SER A 250 -11.81 18.74 -9.44
C SER A 250 -10.75 19.81 -9.36
N HIS A 251 -9.80 19.67 -8.43
CA HIS A 251 -8.64 20.56 -8.36
C HIS A 251 -7.85 20.59 -9.70
N PHE A 252 -7.90 19.48 -10.43
CA PHE A 252 -7.22 19.28 -11.70
C PHE A 252 -8.09 19.59 -12.92
N HIS A 253 -9.23 20.27 -12.74
CA HIS A 253 -10.14 20.58 -13.83
C HIS A 253 -9.48 21.35 -14.99
N HIS A 254 -8.51 22.19 -14.67
CA HIS A 254 -7.71 22.93 -15.66
C HIS A 254 -6.93 22.03 -16.65
N PHE A 255 -6.71 20.74 -16.33
CA PHE A 255 -6.09 19.79 -17.25
C PHE A 255 -7.08 19.12 -18.20
N ALA A 256 -8.38 19.18 -17.93
CA ALA A 256 -9.40 18.49 -18.73
C ALA A 256 -9.48 19.03 -20.17
N SER A 257 -9.18 20.31 -20.37
CA SER A 257 -9.23 20.99 -21.67
C SER A 257 -7.92 20.96 -22.46
N LEU A 258 -6.81 20.50 -21.87
CA LEU A 258 -5.53 20.40 -22.59
C LEU A 258 -5.67 19.41 -23.76
N PRO A 259 -5.06 19.66 -24.93
CA PRO A 259 -4.89 18.64 -25.96
C PRO A 259 -4.03 17.46 -25.48
N ASP A 260 -4.19 16.29 -26.08
CA ASP A 260 -3.51 15.06 -25.64
C ASP A 260 -1.97 15.16 -25.65
N ASP A 261 -1.40 15.81 -26.67
CA ASP A 261 0.05 16.00 -26.76
C ASP A 261 0.58 16.93 -25.66
N GLU A 262 -0.14 18.02 -25.37
CA GLU A 262 0.20 18.95 -24.29
C GLU A 262 0.05 18.29 -22.92
N ALA A 263 -1.03 17.54 -22.70
CA ALA A 263 -1.25 16.80 -21.47
C ALA A 263 -0.17 15.73 -21.23
N ARG A 264 0.31 15.05 -22.28
CA ARG A 264 1.44 14.13 -22.18
C ARG A 264 2.73 14.84 -21.79
N ILE A 265 2.99 16.01 -22.37
CA ILE A 265 4.15 16.84 -22.02
C ILE A 265 4.08 17.23 -20.55
N GLU A 266 2.91 17.67 -20.07
CA GLU A 266 2.76 18.12 -18.69
C GLU A 266 2.80 16.97 -17.67
N ALA A 267 2.13 15.85 -17.95
CA ALA A 267 2.25 14.66 -17.10
C ALA A 267 3.71 14.20 -16.99
N ARG A 268 4.45 14.22 -18.11
CA ARG A 268 5.88 13.88 -18.10
C ARG A 268 6.70 14.91 -17.30
N HIS A 269 6.36 16.19 -17.39
CA HIS A 269 7.00 17.24 -16.60
C HIS A 269 6.81 16.98 -15.10
N LEU A 270 5.57 16.81 -14.64
CA LEU A 270 5.23 16.49 -13.24
C LEU A 270 5.91 15.21 -12.75
N TRP A 271 5.99 14.18 -13.59
CA TRP A 271 6.75 12.98 -13.27
C TRP A 271 8.24 13.30 -13.05
N LYS A 272 8.88 13.99 -14.00
CA LYS A 272 10.32 14.27 -13.93
C LYS A 272 10.71 15.22 -12.81
N THR A 273 9.84 16.14 -12.41
CA THR A 273 10.14 17.16 -11.40
C THR A 273 9.69 16.79 -9.99
N ILE A 274 8.67 15.92 -9.85
CA ILE A 274 8.07 15.58 -8.54
C ILE A 274 8.18 14.08 -8.27
N ASN A 275 7.44 13.25 -9.03
CA ASN A 275 7.23 11.84 -8.66
C ASN A 275 8.47 10.97 -8.87
N GLY A 276 9.20 11.16 -9.97
CA GLY A 276 10.44 10.47 -10.30
C GLY A 276 11.53 10.74 -9.27
N PRO A 277 11.86 12.01 -8.95
CA PRO A 277 12.79 12.35 -7.89
C PRO A 277 12.39 11.75 -6.53
N ASN A 278 11.10 11.82 -6.16
CA ASN A 278 10.62 11.23 -4.91
C ASN A 278 10.79 9.70 -4.89
N LEU A 279 10.47 9.01 -5.99
CA LEU A 279 10.70 7.57 -6.13
C LEU A 279 12.17 7.23 -5.90
N MET A 280 13.06 7.95 -6.57
CA MET A 280 14.49 7.65 -6.56
C MET A 280 15.14 7.92 -5.20
N ALA A 281 14.78 9.03 -4.57
CA ALA A 281 15.39 9.50 -3.33
C ALA A 281 14.76 8.88 -2.07
N ASN A 282 13.44 8.67 -2.05
CA ASN A 282 12.72 8.41 -0.80
C ASN A 282 11.96 7.07 -0.78
N ILE A 283 11.52 6.56 -1.93
CA ILE A 283 10.68 5.35 -1.99
C ILE A 283 11.53 4.12 -2.29
N ARG A 284 12.24 4.12 -3.42
CA ARG A 284 13.05 2.98 -3.90
C ARG A 284 14.12 2.51 -2.90
N PRO A 285 14.81 3.38 -2.16
CA PRO A 285 15.78 2.95 -1.14
C PRO A 285 15.16 2.10 -0.01
N THR A 286 13.84 2.16 0.17
CA THR A 286 13.13 1.37 1.19
C THR A 286 12.80 -0.06 0.75
N ARG A 287 12.90 -0.37 -0.56
CA ARG A 287 12.58 -1.70 -1.13
C ARG A 287 13.30 -2.88 -0.44
N PRO A 288 14.59 -2.79 -0.06
CA PRO A 288 15.25 -3.87 0.68
C PRO A 288 14.72 -4.09 2.11
N ARG A 289 13.87 -3.20 2.64
CA ARG A 289 13.32 -3.34 3.99
C ARG A 289 12.01 -4.11 3.98
N ALA A 290 11.36 -4.24 2.82
CA ALA A 290 10.11 -4.95 2.66
C ALA A 290 10.27 -6.45 2.95
N THR A 291 9.30 -7.03 3.64
CA THR A 291 9.21 -8.48 3.82
C THR A 291 9.00 -9.17 2.48
N LEU A 292 8.21 -8.58 1.58
CA LEU A 292 7.92 -9.12 0.27
C LEU A 292 7.95 -8.03 -0.81
N VAL A 293 8.55 -8.33 -1.96
CA VAL A 293 8.53 -7.46 -3.15
C VAL A 293 7.74 -8.14 -4.25
N LEU A 294 6.71 -7.47 -4.76
CA LEU A 294 5.95 -7.86 -5.96
C LEU A 294 6.54 -7.11 -7.15
N ARG A 295 7.18 -7.81 -8.08
CA ARG A 295 7.78 -7.20 -9.26
C ARG A 295 6.84 -7.32 -10.46
N LYS A 296 6.36 -6.17 -10.93
CA LYS A 296 5.54 -6.03 -12.13
C LYS A 296 6.42 -5.86 -13.36
N ASP A 297 5.99 -6.47 -14.46
CA ASP A 297 6.50 -6.19 -15.81
C ASP A 297 5.65 -5.10 -16.48
N ALA A 298 6.00 -4.73 -17.71
CA ALA A 298 5.47 -3.59 -18.46
C ALA A 298 3.94 -3.61 -18.66
N ASP A 299 3.35 -4.80 -18.73
CA ASP A 299 1.91 -5.07 -18.88
C ASP A 299 1.15 -5.12 -17.54
N HIS A 300 1.79 -4.67 -16.46
CA HIS A 300 1.34 -4.75 -15.07
C HIS A 300 1.32 -6.17 -14.46
N SER A 301 1.62 -7.22 -15.21
CA SER A 301 1.62 -8.57 -14.65
C SER A 301 2.74 -8.75 -13.63
N ILE A 302 2.43 -9.39 -12.49
CA ILE A 302 3.44 -9.72 -11.48
C ILE A 302 4.10 -11.04 -11.83
N ASN A 303 5.36 -10.98 -12.29
CA ASN A 303 6.09 -12.18 -12.73
C ASN A 303 7.17 -12.66 -11.77
N ARG A 304 7.57 -11.85 -10.78
CA ARG A 304 8.52 -12.26 -9.74
C ARG A 304 8.09 -11.81 -8.36
N VAL A 305 8.30 -12.69 -7.40
CA VAL A 305 8.10 -12.42 -5.98
C VAL A 305 9.42 -12.65 -5.25
N ARG A 306 9.85 -11.65 -4.48
CA ARG A 306 11.01 -11.77 -3.60
C ARG A 306 10.56 -11.70 -2.15
N LEU A 307 10.73 -12.79 -1.42
CA LEU A 307 10.32 -12.93 -0.02
C LEU A 307 11.56 -12.96 0.89
N ARG A 308 11.58 -12.14 1.93
CA ARG A 308 12.58 -12.21 3.00
C ARG A 308 12.29 -13.45 3.86
N LYS A 309 13.33 -14.25 4.16
CA LYS A 309 13.19 -15.51 4.91
C LYS A 309 12.77 -15.29 6.37
N LEU A 310 13.24 -14.19 6.96
CA LEU A 310 12.96 -13.68 8.31
C LEU A 310 13.03 -12.15 8.25
#